data_AF-A0A7K2VKH2-F1
#
_entry.id   AF-A0A7K2VKH2-F1
#
_cell.length_a   1.000
_cell.length_b   1.000
_cell.length_c   1.000
_cell.angle_alpha   90.00
_cell.angle_beta   90.00
_cell.angle_gamma   90.00
#
_symmetry.space_group_name_H-M   'P 1'
#
loop_
_entity.id
_entity.type
_entity.pdbx_description
1 polymer ?
#
loop_
_entity_poly.entity_id
_entity_poly.type
_entity_poly.pdbx_seq_one_letter_code
_entity_poly.pdbx_strand_id
1 'polypeptide(L)'
;MTGPCPVNDDRWLATVFAVPLILLTLVSAYFCWTALTIRPSGAWDDDAYAGIVLACVMSAGAAGVAAAVWVVPAVRRVLGWGWVVPA
;
A
#
# COMPACT_ATOMS: atom_id res chain seq x y z
N MET A 1 34.60 14.64 -21.39
CA MET A 1 34.12 14.31 -20.04
C MET A 1 32.85 13.50 -20.17
N THR A 2 32.95 12.18 -20.19
CA THR A 2 31.80 11.27 -20.17
C THR A 2 31.59 10.83 -18.72
N GLY A 3 30.78 11.57 -17.97
CA GLY A 3 30.35 11.13 -16.64
C GLY A 3 29.52 9.85 -16.75
N PRO A 4 29.55 8.95 -15.74
CA PRO A 4 28.74 7.74 -15.75
C PRO A 4 27.26 8.09 -15.96
N CYS A 5 26.59 7.35 -16.84
CA CYS A 5 25.17 7.54 -17.17
C CYS A 5 24.28 7.36 -15.91
N PRO A 6 23.29 8.23 -15.65
CA PRO A 6 22.47 8.24 -14.43
C PRO A 6 21.48 7.07 -14.29
N VAL A 7 21.41 6.14 -15.25
CA VAL A 7 20.41 5.06 -15.31
C VAL A 7 20.39 4.16 -14.07
N ASN A 8 21.53 3.96 -13.40
CA ASN A 8 21.56 3.12 -12.20
C ASN A 8 21.07 3.84 -10.94
N ASP A 9 21.14 5.18 -10.92
CA ASP A 9 20.69 5.98 -9.78
C ASP A 9 19.17 5.96 -9.66
N ASP A 10 18.48 6.13 -10.78
CA ASP A 10 17.02 6.13 -10.81
C ASP A 10 16.41 4.80 -10.35
N ARG A 11 17.09 3.68 -10.61
CA ARG A 11 16.62 2.33 -10.24
C ARG A 11 16.70 2.07 -8.73
N TRP A 12 17.74 2.55 -8.04
CA TRP A 12 17.80 2.40 -6.58
C TRP A 12 16.81 3.32 -5.87
N LEU A 13 16.61 4.56 -6.35
CA LEU A 13 15.55 5.43 -5.85
C LEU A 13 14.17 4.79 -6.06
N ALA A 14 13.92 4.21 -7.24
CA ALA A 14 12.67 3.52 -7.51
C ALA A 14 12.45 2.35 -6.55
N THR A 15 13.50 1.59 -6.24
CA THR A 15 13.42 0.50 -5.27
C THR A 15 13.12 1.02 -3.87
N VAL A 16 13.80 2.09 -3.43
CA VAL A 16 13.59 2.71 -2.10
C VAL A 16 12.17 3.23 -1.92
N PHE A 17 11.53 3.75 -2.98
CA PHE A 17 10.13 4.18 -2.92
C PHE A 17 9.12 3.04 -3.15
N ALA A 18 9.46 2.03 -3.97
CA ALA A 18 8.59 0.88 -4.23
C ALA A 18 8.41 0.02 -2.98
N VAL A 19 9.49 -0.26 -2.24
CA VAL A 19 9.45 -1.13 -1.05
C VAL A 19 8.40 -0.68 -0.02
N PRO A 20 8.38 0.58 0.47
CA PRO A 20 7.38 1.01 1.44
C PRO A 20 5.96 1.00 0.86
N LEU A 21 5.78 1.32 -0.42
CA LEU A 21 4.46 1.25 -1.07
C LEU A 21 3.94 -0.19 -1.15
N ILE A 22 4.80 -1.13 -1.53
CA ILE A 22 4.45 -2.56 -1.58
C ILE A 22 4.13 -3.06 -0.16
N LEU A 23 4.93 -2.71 0.84
CA LEU A 23 4.66 -3.09 2.23
C LEU A 23 3.34 -2.54 2.74
N LEU A 24 3.05 -1.25 2.52
CA LEU A 24 1.77 -0.64 2.90
C LEU A 24 0.60 -1.31 2.19
N THR A 25 0.76 -1.67 0.92
CA THR A 25 -0.27 -2.37 0.14
C THR A 25 -0.49 -3.79 0.67
N LEU A 26 0.57 -4.52 1.00
CA LEU A 26 0.48 -5.86 1.60
C LEU A 26 -0.17 -5.82 2.99
N VAL A 27 0.17 -4.83 3.81
CA VAL A 27 -0.48 -4.61 5.11
C VAL A 27 -1.97 -4.32 4.92
N SER A 28 -2.32 -3.47 3.96
CA SER A 28 -3.72 -3.19 3.62
C SER A 28 -4.47 -4.46 3.19
N ALA A 29 -3.87 -5.26 2.31
CA ALA A 29 -4.41 -6.52 1.84
C ALA A 29 -4.58 -7.55 2.97
N TYR A 30 -3.61 -7.64 3.88
CA TYR A 30 -3.69 -8.49 5.06
C TYR A 30 -4.88 -8.12 5.94
N PHE A 31 -5.06 -6.83 6.25
CA PHE A 31 -6.21 -6.39 7.05
C PHE A 31 -7.55 -6.55 6.33
N CYS A 32 -7.58 -6.39 5.01
CA CYS A 32 -8.76 -6.71 4.22
C CYS A 32 -9.09 -8.21 4.30
N TRP A 33 -8.08 -9.06 4.20
CA TRP A 33 -8.22 -10.50 4.37
C TRP A 33 -8.73 -10.87 5.77
N THR A 34 -8.16 -10.29 6.83
CA THR A 34 -8.63 -10.58 8.20
C THR A 34 -10.12 -10.23 8.36
N ALA A 35 -10.55 -9.06 7.89
CA ALA A 35 -11.97 -8.66 7.89
C ALA A 35 -12.88 -9.67 7.19
N LEU A 36 -12.45 -10.22 6.05
CA LEU A 36 -13.22 -11.22 5.28
C LEU A 36 -13.26 -12.61 5.95
N THR A 37 -12.25 -12.94 6.76
CA THR A 37 -12.15 -14.23 7.46
C THR A 37 -12.86 -14.28 8.79
N ILE A 38 -13.07 -13.15 9.47
CA ILE A 38 -13.85 -13.11 10.71
C ILE A 38 -15.29 -13.53 10.40
N ARG A 39 -15.80 -14.50 11.17
CA ARG A 39 -17.16 -15.03 11.05
C ARG A 39 -17.89 -14.76 12.36
N PRO A 40 -18.75 -13.72 12.42
CA PRO A 40 -19.52 -13.43 13.63
C PRO A 40 -20.53 -14.56 13.90
N SER A 41 -20.70 -14.92 15.17
CA SER A 41 -21.63 -15.97 15.61
C SER A 41 -23.10 -15.53 15.60
N GLY A 42 -23.36 -14.23 15.52
CA GLY A 42 -24.68 -13.62 15.41
C GLY A 42 -24.61 -12.10 15.52
N ALA A 43 -25.76 -11.42 15.46
CA ALA A 43 -25.83 -9.95 15.58
C ALA A 43 -25.46 -9.41 16.97
N TRP A 44 -25.30 -10.30 17.96
CA TRP A 44 -24.93 -10.01 19.34
C TRP A 44 -23.42 -10.11 19.59
N ASP A 45 -22.65 -10.51 18.57
CA ASP A 45 -21.20 -10.73 18.65
C ASP A 45 -20.43 -9.43 18.37
N ASP A 46 -20.61 -8.46 19.27
CA ASP A 46 -20.07 -7.10 19.14
C ASP A 46 -18.54 -7.09 19.02
N ASP A 47 -17.85 -8.02 19.71
CA ASP A 47 -16.40 -8.15 19.65
C ASP A 47 -15.93 -8.58 18.25
N ALA A 48 -16.63 -9.51 17.60
CA ALA A 48 -16.32 -9.90 16.23
C ALA A 48 -16.56 -8.75 15.24
N TYR A 49 -17.66 -8.00 15.38
CA TYR A 49 -17.93 -6.84 14.55
C TYR A 49 -16.90 -5.72 14.76
N ALA A 50 -16.52 -5.44 16.01
CA ALA A 50 -15.46 -4.48 16.32
C ALA A 50 -14.13 -4.88 15.67
N GLY A 51 -13.79 -6.17 15.67
CA GLY A 51 -12.63 -6.71 14.98
C GLY A 51 -12.66 -6.48 13.46
N ILE A 52 -13.82 -6.69 12.82
CA ILE A 52 -14.02 -6.40 11.39
C ILE A 52 -13.84 -4.89 11.12
N VAL A 53 -14.48 -4.04 11.92
CA VAL A 53 -14.38 -2.58 11.76
C VAL A 53 -12.94 -2.11 11.90
N LEU A 54 -12.23 -2.59 12.93
CA LEU A 54 -10.82 -2.27 13.14
C LEU A 54 -9.96 -2.70 11.95
N ALA A 55 -10.16 -3.93 11.45
CA ALA A 55 -9.45 -4.43 10.28
C ALA A 55 -9.72 -3.57 9.03
N CYS A 56 -10.98 -3.19 8.77
CA CYS A 56 -11.33 -2.29 7.67
C CYS A 56 -10.67 -0.91 7.80
N VAL A 57 -10.70 -0.32 9.00
CA VAL A 57 -10.06 0.99 9.26
C VAL A 57 -8.55 0.92 9.03
N MET A 58 -7.89 -0.14 9.51
CA MET A 58 -6.44 -0.34 9.29
C MET A 58 -6.12 -0.56 7.81
N SER A 59 -6.94 -1.33 7.10
CA SER A 59 -6.80 -1.56 5.66
C SER A 59 -6.92 -0.26 4.86
N ALA A 60 -7.98 0.52 5.12
CA ALA A 60 -8.21 1.81 4.48
C ALA A 60 -7.12 2.83 4.84
N GLY A 61 -6.67 2.85 6.10
CA GLY A 61 -5.58 3.71 6.56
C GLY A 61 -4.27 3.41 5.83
N ALA A 62 -3.87 2.15 5.75
CA ALA A 62 -2.66 1.72 5.04
C ALA A 62 -2.74 2.06 3.54
N ALA A 63 -3.89 1.81 2.90
CA ALA A 63 -4.13 2.19 1.51
C ALA A 63 -4.09 3.71 1.31
N GLY A 64 -4.67 4.48 2.22
CA GLY A 64 -4.65 5.94 2.20
C GLY A 64 -3.23 6.52 2.32
N VAL A 65 -2.41 5.95 3.20
CA VAL A 65 -0.99 6.33 3.33
C VAL A 65 -0.21 5.98 2.06
N ALA A 66 -0.42 4.78 1.50
CA ALA A 66 0.21 4.40 0.24
C ALA A 66 -0.18 5.37 -0.89
N ALA A 67 -1.47 5.73 -1.00
CA ALA A 67 -1.95 6.71 -1.96
C ALA A 67 -1.32 8.10 -1.74
N ALA A 68 -1.23 8.56 -0.49
CA ALA A 68 -0.61 9.84 -0.15
C ALA A 68 0.88 9.89 -0.54
N VAL A 69 1.63 8.82 -0.26
CA VAL A 69 3.04 8.68 -0.68
C VAL A 69 3.14 8.68 -2.20
N TRP A 70 2.23 7.98 -2.89
CA TRP A 70 2.24 7.94 -4.34
C TRP A 70 1.93 9.29 -4.99
N VAL A 71 1.05 10.13 -4.41
CA VAL A 71 0.71 11.45 -4.99
C VAL A 71 1.92 12.41 -5.05
N VAL A 72 2.96 12.17 -4.24
CA VAL A 72 4.20 12.97 -4.23
C VAL A 72 4.86 12.98 -5.63
N PRO A 73 5.08 14.15 -6.26
CA PRO A 73 5.57 14.23 -7.64
C PRO A 73 6.90 13.53 -7.88
N ALA A 74 7.80 13.52 -6.89
CA ALA A 74 9.07 12.79 -6.96
C ALA A 74 8.85 11.28 -7.09
N VAL A 75 7.94 10.72 -6.29
CA VAL A 75 7.59 9.29 -6.30
C VAL A 75 6.95 8.90 -7.63
N ARG A 76 6.04 9.73 -8.16
CA ARG A 76 5.38 9.49 -9.47
C ARG A 76 6.34 9.53 -10.64
N ARG A 77 7.33 10.43 -10.61
CA ARG A 77 8.33 10.54 -11.67
C ARG A 77 9.27 9.34 -11.68
N VAL A 78 9.61 8.81 -10.50
CA VAL A 78 10.54 7.68 -10.36
C VAL A 78 9.86 6.33 -10.63
N LEU A 79 8.65 6.09 -10.11
CA LEU A 79 7.94 4.84 -10.31
C LEU A 79 7.15 4.78 -11.63
N GLY A 80 6.78 5.93 -12.18
CA GLY A 80 5.97 6.01 -13.39
C GLY A 80 4.49 5.64 -13.16
N TRP A 81 3.64 5.97 -14.14
CA TRP A 81 2.20 5.69 -14.08
C TRP A 81 1.84 4.21 -14.27
N GLY A 82 2.75 3.39 -14.79
CA GLY A 82 2.53 1.96 -15.05
C GLY A 82 2.35 1.10 -13.79
N TRP A 83 2.58 1.65 -12.59
CA TRP A 83 2.32 0.98 -11.32
C TRP A 83 0.89 1.13 -10.79
N VAL A 84 0.10 2.07 -11.34
CA VAL A 84 -1.25 2.39 -10.83
C VAL A 84 -2.34 2.09 -11.86
N VAL A 85 -1.99 2.05 -13.15
CA VAL A 85 -2.92 1.66 -14.20
C VAL A 85 -2.79 0.15 -14.41
N PRO A 86 -3.90 -0.61 -14.38
CA PRO A 86 -3.86 -2.02 -14.77
C PRO A 86 -3.32 -2.13 -16.20
N ALA A 87 -2.36 -3.05 -16.39
CA ALA A 87 -1.75 -3.33 -17.70
C ALA A 87 -2.75 -3.84 -18.73
#